data_AF-A0A382GLS1-F1
#
_entry.id   AF-A0A382GLS1-F1
#
_cell.length_a   1.000
_cell.length_b   1.000
_cell.length_c   1.000
_cell.angle_alpha   90.00
_cell.angle_beta   90.00
_cell.angle_gamma   90.00
#
_symmetry.space_group_name_H-M   'P 1'
#
loop_
_entity.id
_entity.type
_entity.pdbx_description
1 polymer ?
#
loop_
_entity_poly.entity_id
_entity_poly.type
_entity_poly.pdbx_seq_one_letter_code
_entity_poly.pdbx_strand_id
1 'polypeptide(L)' 'MKYLKEITSWSESPETPNHTYIFNEKDENVGYIKTGTTEEIYFSKPFKQFSKSRRKFVQLKRGNSNG' A
#
# COMPACT_ATOMS: atom_id res chain seq x y z
N MET A 1 -9.14 8.13 3.44
CA MET A 1 -7.92 7.47 2.93
C MET A 1 -7.86 6.01 3.37
N LYS A 2 -7.30 5.12 2.54
CA LYS A 2 -7.08 3.70 2.83
C LYS A 2 -5.59 3.36 2.75
N TYR A 3 -5.12 2.51 3.65
CA TYR A 3 -3.75 1.99 3.65
C TYR A 3 -3.81 0.49 3.39
N LEU A 4 -3.21 0.04 2.29
CA LEU A 4 -3.20 -1.35 1.88
C LEU A 4 -1.78 -1.90 2.01
N LYS A 5 -1.54 -2.71 3.04
CA LYS A 5 -0.25 -3.40 3.21
C LYS A 5 -0.23 -4.60 2.27
N GLU A 6 0.73 -4.61 1.36
CA GLU A 6 0.94 -5.76 0.49
C GLU A 6 1.44 -6.95 1.30
N ILE A 7 0.89 -8.13 1.01
CA ILE A 7 1.25 -9.42 1.61
C ILE A 7 1.41 -10.49 0.52
N THR A 8 1.74 -10.06 -0.70
CA THR A 8 1.94 -10.95 -1.84
C THR A 8 3.15 -11.84 -1.58
N SER A 9 2.99 -13.15 -1.80
CA SER A 9 4.11 -14.08 -1.81
C SER A 9 4.67 -14.17 -3.23
N TRP A 10 5.82 -13.56 -3.46
CA TRP A 10 6.49 -13.56 -4.77
C TRP A 10 7.36 -14.80 -4.93
N SER A 11 6.78 -15.93 -5.33
CA SER A 11 7.50 -17.21 -5.44
C SER A 11 8.67 -17.18 -6.42
N GLU A 12 8.54 -16.43 -7.52
CA GLU A 12 9.58 -16.31 -8.55
C GLU A 12 10.64 -15.26 -8.19
N SER A 13 10.32 -14.33 -7.30
CA SER A 13 11.18 -13.20 -6.92
C SER A 13 11.01 -12.85 -5.44
N PRO A 14 11.44 -13.71 -4.50
CA PRO A 14 11.16 -13.58 -3.08
C PRO A 14 11.78 -12.32 -2.44
N GLU A 15 12.83 -11.77 -3.06
CA GLU A 15 13.48 -10.51 -2.66
C GLU A 15 12.61 -9.26 -2.93
N THR A 16 11.48 -9.41 -3.64
CA THR A 16 10.59 -8.28 -3.96
C THR A 16 9.96 -7.73 -2.68
N PRO A 17 10.20 -6.47 -2.31
CA PRO A 17 9.66 -5.93 -1.08
C PRO A 17 8.16 -5.64 -1.20
N ASN A 18 7.41 -5.98 -0.14
CA ASN A 18 5.98 -5.69 -0.04
C ASN A 18 5.75 -4.38 0.73
N HIS A 19 5.35 -3.33 0.01
CA HIS A 19 5.11 -1.99 0.57
C HIS A 19 3.69 -1.81 1.10
N THR A 20 3.45 -0.72 1.82
CA THR A 20 2.07 -0.27 2.12
C THR A 20 1.68 0.83 1.15
N TYR A 21 0.58 0.66 0.45
CA TYR A 21 0.10 1.63 -0.55
C TYR A 21 -1.04 2.49 -0.01
N ILE A 22 -1.02 3.77 -0.34
CA ILE A 22 -1.97 4.77 0.14
C ILE A 22 -2.96 5.07 -0.99
N PHE A 23 -4.25 4.95 -0.68
CA PHE A 23 -5.34 5.20 -1.61
C PHE A 23 -6.23 6.35 -1.12
N ASN A 24 -6.59 7.24 -2.03
CA ASN A 24 -7.55 8.30 -1.77
C ASN A 24 -9.00 7.74 -1.77
N GLU A 25 -9.98 8.63 -1.57
CA GLU A 25 -11.40 8.25 -1.55
C GLU A 25 -11.95 7.84 -2.92
N LYS A 26 -11.26 8.24 -4.00
CA LYS A 26 -11.55 7.84 -5.38
C LYS A 26 -10.91 6.50 -5.79
N ASP A 27 -10.35 5.77 -4.82
CA ASP A 27 -9.60 4.52 -5.02
C ASP A 27 -8.39 4.66 -5.96
N GLU A 28 -7.78 5.85 -6.03
CA GLU A 28 -6.53 6.08 -6.76
C GLU A 28 -5.33 5.94 -5.82
N ASN A 29 -4.25 5.31 -6.29
CA ASN A 29 -3.01 5.21 -5.52
C ASN A 29 -2.28 6.57 -5.52
N VAL A 30 -2.14 7.18 -4.35
CA VAL A 30 -1.56 8.54 -4.19
C VAL A 30 -0.20 8.54 -3.52
N GLY A 31 0.25 7.39 -3.00
CA GLY A 31 1.52 7.27 -2.32
C GLY A 31 1.78 5.87 -1.80
N TYR A 32 2.87 5.72 -1.06
CA TYR A 32 3.29 4.46 -0.46
C TYR A 32 4.20 4.70 0.76
N ILE A 33 4.34 3.67 1.58
CA ILE A 33 5.30 3.57 2.69
C ILE A 33 6.22 2.40 2.37
N LYS A 34 7.53 2.64 2.36
CA LYS A 34 8.53 1.61 2.11
C LYS A 34 8.52 0.57 3.22
N THR A 35 8.79 -0.68 2.87
CA THR A 35 8.90 -1.77 3.85
C THR A 35 10.03 -1.45 4.82
N GLY A 36 9.79 -1.60 6.11
CA GLY A 36 10.77 -1.28 7.17
C GLY A 36 10.84 0.20 7.55
N THR A 37 10.02 1.07 6.93
CA THR A 37 9.91 2.48 7.32
C THR A 37 8.48 2.83 7.72
N THR A 38 8.30 4.01 8.31
CA THR A 38 7.00 4.60 8.64
C THR A 38 6.71 5.88 7.87
N GLU A 39 7.62 6.27 6.98
CA GLU A 39 7.53 7.50 6.19
C GLU A 39 6.55 7.34 5.04
N GLU A 40 5.57 8.24 4.97
CA GLU A 40 4.62 8.33 3.85
C GLU A 40 5.22 9.13 2.71
N ILE A 41 5.41 8.49 1.56
CA ILE A 41 5.91 9.11 0.34
C ILE A 41 4.73 9.31 -0.60
N TYR A 42 4.38 10.57 -0.85
CA TYR A 42 3.28 10.96 -1.74
C TYR A 42 3.80 11.30 -3.14
N PHE A 43 3.01 10.93 -4.14
CA PHE A 43 3.27 11.30 -5.54
C PHE A 43 2.73 12.69 -5.83
N SER A 44 3.31 13.37 -6.82
CA SER A 44 2.79 14.66 -7.31
C SER A 44 1.43 14.53 -8.00
N LYS A 45 1.11 13.34 -8.52
CA LYS A 45 -0.18 12.99 -9.16
C LYS A 45 -0.53 11.53 -8.83
N PRO A 46 -1.82 11.16 -8.81
CA PRO A 46 -2.21 9.77 -8.58
C PRO A 46 -1.60 8.82 -9.62
N PHE A 47 -1.07 7.68 -9.15
CA PHE A 47 -0.42 6.68 -9.98
C PHE A 47 -1.45 5.70 -10.56
N LYS A 48 -1.98 6.05 -11.73
CA LYS A 48 -3.08 5.31 -12.39
C LYS A 48 -2.70 3.91 -12.90
N GLN A 49 -1.40 3.64 -13.06
CA GLN A 49 -0.91 2.33 -13.52
C GLN A 49 -0.75 1.32 -12.39
N PHE A 50 -0.99 1.72 -11.13
CA PHE A 50 -0.98 0.78 -10.03
C PHE A 50 -2.08 -0.28 -10.22
N SER A 51 -1.68 -1.54 -10.35
CA SER A 51 -2.60 -2.66 -10.44
C SER A 51 -2.59 -3.49 -9.16
N LYS A 52 -3.79 -3.78 -8.65
CA LYS A 52 -4.01 -4.73 -7.56
C LYS A 52 -4.04 -6.18 -8.07
N SER A 53 -4.12 -6.40 -9.39
CA SER A 53 -4.26 -7.74 -9.97
C SER A 53 -3.07 -8.63 -9.61
N ARG A 54 -3.36 -9.88 -9.22
CA ARG A 54 -2.38 -10.90 -8.77
C ARG A 54 -1.64 -10.57 -7.47
N ARG A 55 -1.90 -9.42 -6.84
CA ARG A 55 -1.31 -9.00 -5.57
C ARG A 55 -2.31 -9.21 -4.44
N LYS A 56 -1.80 -9.49 -3.23
CA LYS A 56 -2.63 -9.68 -2.03
C LYS A 56 -2.38 -8.54 -1.06
N PHE A 57 -3.44 -8.04 -0.43
CA PHE A 57 -3.36 -6.91 0.49
C PHE A 57 -4.20 -7.15 1.73
N VAL A 58 -3.75 -6.55 2.84
CA VAL A 58 -4.58 -6.33 4.03
C VAL A 58 -4.79 -4.84 4.21
N GLN A 59 -6.04 -4.42 4.43
CA GLN A 59 -6.32 -3.04 4.76
C GLN A 59 -5.94 -2.78 6.21
N LEU A 60 -5.03 -1.83 6.43
CA LEU A 60 -4.66 -1.40 7.76
C LEU A 60 -5.77 -0.52 8.33
N LYS A 61 -6.28 -0.89 9.50
CA LYS A 61 -7.09 0.02 10.32
C LYS A 61 -6.10 0.94 11.03
N ARG A 62 -6.06 2.22 10.64
CA ARG A 62 -5.50 3.24 11.53
C ARG A 62 -6.49 3.36 12.67
N GLY A 63 -6.17 2.76 13.81
CA GLY A 63 -7.01 2.83 14.99
C GLY A 63 -7.09 4.27 15.48
N ASN A 64 -8.30 4.82 15.56
CA ASN A 64 -8.67 5.41 16.83
C ASN A 64 -8.80 4.21 17.78
N SER A 65 -7.77 3.95 18.58
CA SER A 65 -7.94 3.13 19.78
C SER A 65 -8.82 3.93 20.73
N ASN A 66 -10.13 3.71 20.66
CA ASN A 66 -11.05 4.04 21.74
C ASN A 66 -11.69 2.72 22.18
N GLY A 67 -11.35 2.25 23.38
CA GLY A 67 -11.94 1.10 24.06
C GLY A 67 -10.96 -0.04 24.27
#